data_AF-A0A925S6E6-F1
#
_entry.id   AF-A0A925S6E6-F1
#
_cell.length_a   1.000
_cell.length_b   1.000
_cell.length_c   1.000
_cell.angle_alpha   90.00
_cell.angle_beta   90.00
_cell.angle_gamma   90.00
#
_symmetry.space_group_name_H-M   'P 1'
#
loop_
_entity.id
_entity.type
_entity.pdbx_description
1 polymer ?
#
loop_
_entity_poly.entity_id
_entity_poly.type
_entity_poly.pdbx_seq_one_letter_code
_entity_poly.pdbx_strand_id
1 'polypeptide(L)'
;MGMEIGIAGMVGVGVVFFAFLVWMVSSFYQKCGPNQAMIISGMFSGEEDRKFKIVVGGGTTVFPVIQQRSFLSLEVMTIEIKSTAPIITKNGVPVFVEGVAQVKV
;
A
#
# COMPACT_ATOMS: atom_id res chain seq x y z
N MET A 1 49.54 -15.97 -9.98
CA MET A 1 48.88 -14.83 -9.30
C MET A 1 47.80 -14.14 -10.15
N GLY A 2 47.98 -13.88 -11.44
CA GLY A 2 46.95 -13.18 -12.26
C GLY A 2 45.63 -13.95 -12.50
N MET A 3 45.69 -15.29 -12.60
CA MET A 3 44.51 -16.12 -12.89
C MET A 3 43.56 -16.25 -11.68
N GLU A 4 44.08 -16.24 -10.46
CA GLU A 4 43.27 -16.30 -9.24
C GLU A 4 42.50 -15.00 -8.99
N ILE A 5 43.10 -13.86 -9.32
CA ILE A 5 42.46 -12.54 -9.23
C ILE A 5 41.32 -12.42 -10.27
N GLY A 6 41.50 -12.99 -11.46
CA GLY A 6 40.45 -13.04 -12.49
C GLY A 6 39.22 -13.86 -12.08
N ILE A 7 39.44 -15.02 -11.46
CA ILE A 7 38.35 -15.86 -10.94
C ILE A 7 37.66 -15.17 -9.76
N ALA A 8 38.41 -14.59 -8.83
CA ALA A 8 37.86 -13.84 -7.70
C ALA A 8 37.02 -12.63 -8.15
N GLY A 9 37.45 -11.91 -9.20
CA GLY A 9 36.69 -10.81 -9.79
C GLY A 9 35.37 -11.25 -10.44
N MET A 10 35.39 -12.34 -11.21
CA MET A 10 34.19 -12.87 -11.87
C MET A 10 33.16 -13.42 -10.87
N VAL A 11 33.64 -14.07 -9.81
CA VAL A 11 32.79 -14.52 -8.70
C VAL A 11 32.18 -13.31 -7.98
N GLY A 12 32.95 -12.26 -7.72
CA GLY A 12 32.45 -11.03 -7.11
C GLY A 12 31.34 -10.35 -7.92
N VAL A 13 31.52 -10.24 -9.24
CA VAL A 13 30.48 -9.70 -10.14
C VAL A 13 29.24 -10.58 -10.15
N GLY A 14 29.41 -11.90 -10.17
CA GLY A 14 28.30 -12.85 -10.11
C GLY A 14 27.47 -12.71 -8.83
N VAL A 15 28.12 -12.54 -7.67
CA VAL A 15 27.43 -12.34 -6.38
C VAL A 15 26.66 -11.02 -6.34
N VAL A 16 27.24 -9.93 -6.84
CA VAL A 16 26.56 -8.62 -6.89
C VAL A 16 25.36 -8.67 -7.83
N PHE A 17 25.50 -9.30 -9.00
CA PHE A 17 24.40 -9.48 -9.94
C PHE A 17 23.26 -10.33 -9.36
N PHE A 18 23.60 -11.42 -8.67
CA PHE A 18 22.61 -12.26 -8.01
C PHE A 18 21.89 -11.52 -6.88
N ALA A 19 22.60 -10.76 -6.06
CA ALA A 19 22.00 -9.91 -5.02
C ALA A 19 21.07 -8.86 -5.63
N PHE A 20 21.44 -8.26 -6.76
CA PHE A 20 20.60 -7.31 -7.49
C PHE A 20 19.31 -7.97 -8.01
N LEU A 21 19.39 -9.19 -8.57
CA LEU A 21 18.20 -9.94 -9.02
C LEU A 21 17.27 -10.29 -7.86
N VAL A 22 17.81 -10.73 -6.72
CA VAL A 22 17.00 -11.04 -5.53
C VAL A 22 16.31 -9.79 -5.00
N TRP A 23 17.00 -8.65 -4.97
CA TRP A 23 16.43 -7.36 -4.60
C TRP A 23 15.31 -6.94 -5.56
N MET A 24 15.56 -7.07 -6.87
CA MET A 24 14.59 -6.77 -7.91
C MET A 24 13.32 -7.61 -7.79
N VAL A 25 13.44 -8.94 -7.68
CA VAL A 25 12.28 -9.85 -7.53
C VAL A 25 11.53 -9.60 -6.22
N SER A 26 12.23 -9.30 -5.13
CA SER A 26 11.61 -8.95 -3.85
C SER A 26 10.80 -7.65 -3.94
N SER A 27 11.23 -6.69 -4.76
CA SER A 27 10.50 -5.46 -5.02
C SER A 27 9.20 -5.67 -5.83
N PHE A 28 9.06 -6.80 -6.55
CA PHE A 28 7.88 -7.08 -7.37
C PHE A 28 6.76 -7.80 -6.62
N TYR A 29 7.08 -8.58 -5.59
CA TYR A 29 6.07 -9.41 -4.91
C TYR A 29 5.54 -8.72 -3.65
N GLN A 30 4.29 -8.27 -3.69
CA GLN A 30 3.65 -7.61 -2.56
C GLN A 30 2.47 -8.43 -2.04
N LYS A 31 2.44 -8.63 -0.72
CA LYS A 31 1.35 -9.34 -0.01
C LYS A 31 0.39 -8.32 0.61
N CYS A 32 -0.92 -8.59 0.49
CA CYS A 32 -2.02 -7.91 1.17
C CYS A 32 -2.47 -8.75 2.36
N GLY A 33 -2.67 -8.12 3.52
CA GLY A 33 -3.33 -8.78 4.65
C GLY A 33 -4.80 -9.10 4.34
N PRO A 34 -5.42 -10.07 5.03
CA PRO A 34 -6.83 -10.41 4.84
C PRO A 34 -7.79 -9.25 5.20
N ASN A 35 -7.39 -8.35 6.10
CA ASN A 35 -8.16 -7.16 6.49
C ASN A 35 -7.70 -5.88 5.74
N GLN A 36 -7.01 -6.04 4.61
CA GLN A 36 -6.50 -4.91 3.83
C GLN A 36 -6.83 -5.09 2.35
N ALA A 37 -7.24 -4.00 1.71
CA ALA A 37 -7.36 -3.90 0.27
C ALA A 37 -6.15 -3.14 -0.29
N MET A 38 -5.50 -3.69 -1.30
CA MET A 38 -4.46 -2.99 -2.06
C MET A 38 -5.07 -2.44 -3.35
N ILE A 39 -4.90 -1.14 -3.53
CA ILE A 39 -5.23 -0.43 -4.76
C ILE A 39 -3.92 -0.24 -5.52
N ILE A 40 -3.85 -0.82 -6.70
CA ILE A 40 -2.73 -0.66 -7.63
C ILE A 40 -3.19 0.32 -8.71
N SER A 41 -2.58 1.50 -8.73
CA SER A 41 -2.85 2.55 -9.71
C SER A 41 -1.62 2.83 -10.56
N GLY A 42 -1.78 3.21 -11.83
CA GLY A 42 -0.64 3.53 -12.71
C GLY A 42 -0.83 3.07 -14.15
N MET A 43 0.25 3.19 -14.95
CA MET A 43 0.24 2.73 -16.35
C MET A 43 0.14 1.20 -16.42
N PHE A 44 -0.67 0.69 -17.35
CA PHE A 44 -0.96 -0.75 -17.54
C PHE A 44 -1.50 -1.49 -16.31
N SER A 45 -1.95 -0.77 -15.27
CA SER A 45 -2.56 -1.37 -14.08
C SER A 45 -4.08 -1.52 -14.19
N GLY A 46 -4.64 -1.11 -15.34
CA GLY A 46 -6.07 -1.04 -15.53
C GLY A 46 -6.69 -2.34 -15.99
N GLU A 47 -7.87 -2.63 -15.45
CA GLU A 47 -8.73 -3.76 -15.86
C GLU A 47 -9.87 -3.18 -16.69
N GLU A 48 -9.92 -3.57 -17.98
CA GLU A 48 -10.86 -3.24 -19.08
C GLU A 48 -11.41 -1.79 -19.16
N ASP A 49 -11.93 -1.24 -18.08
CA ASP A 49 -12.59 0.07 -17.96
C ASP A 49 -12.05 0.96 -16.82
N ARG A 50 -11.20 0.43 -15.92
CA ARG A 50 -10.67 1.15 -14.76
C ARG A 50 -9.17 1.36 -14.88
N LYS A 51 -8.66 2.56 -14.55
CA LYS A 51 -7.21 2.87 -14.53
C LYS A 51 -6.46 2.28 -13.31
N PHE A 52 -7.14 1.47 -12.51
CA PHE A 52 -6.63 0.92 -11.27
C PHE A 52 -7.21 -0.48 -11.02
N LYS A 53 -6.44 -1.32 -10.34
CA LYS A 53 -6.80 -2.67 -9.92
C LYS A 53 -6.95 -2.71 -8.41
N ILE A 54 -7.99 -3.36 -7.90
CA ILE A 54 -8.20 -3.55 -6.46
C ILE A 54 -8.00 -5.04 -6.14
N VAL A 55 -7.16 -5.34 -5.16
CA VAL A 55 -6.92 -6.70 -4.66
C VAL A 55 -7.23 -6.74 -3.17
N VAL A 56 -8.23 -7.52 -2.78
CA VAL A 56 -8.64 -7.70 -1.39
C VAL A 56 -8.10 -9.03 -0.88
N GLY A 57 -7.14 -8.98 0.05
CA GLY A 57 -6.44 -10.17 0.54
C GLY A 57 -5.59 -10.89 -0.53
N GLY A 58 -4.57 -11.62 -0.07
CA GLY A 58 -3.72 -12.44 -0.94
C GLY A 58 -2.42 -11.76 -1.39
N GLY A 59 -1.79 -12.27 -2.45
CA GLY A 59 -0.53 -11.76 -2.98
C GLY A 59 -0.67 -11.40 -4.45
N THR A 60 -0.13 -10.25 -4.84
CA THR A 60 -0.14 -9.78 -6.23
C THR A 60 1.21 -9.21 -6.59
N THR A 61 1.63 -9.43 -7.83
CA THR A 61 2.85 -8.83 -8.36
C THR A 61 2.54 -7.38 -8.75
N VAL A 62 3.27 -6.44 -8.17
CA VAL A 62 3.17 -5.01 -8.48
C VAL A 62 4.51 -4.56 -9.03
N PHE A 63 4.52 -3.86 -10.15
CA PHE A 63 5.73 -3.27 -10.73
C PHE A 63 5.97 -1.87 -10.12
N PRO A 64 6.82 -1.73 -9.08
CA PRO A 64 6.90 -0.49 -8.28
C PRO A 64 7.41 0.73 -9.07
N VAL A 65 8.01 0.54 -10.24
CA VAL A 65 8.53 1.64 -11.08
C VAL A 65 7.42 2.33 -11.87
N ILE A 66 6.37 1.59 -12.27
CA ILE A 66 5.28 2.08 -13.13
C ILE A 66 3.91 2.07 -12.44
N GLN A 67 3.80 1.34 -11.33
CA GLN A 67 2.58 1.16 -10.55
C GLN A 67 2.78 1.68 -9.13
N GLN A 68 1.82 2.47 -8.66
CA GLN A 68 1.69 2.92 -7.28
C GLN A 68 0.81 1.93 -6.51
N ARG A 69 1.28 1.53 -5.33
CA ARG A 69 0.51 0.73 -4.37
C ARG A 69 -0.05 1.63 -3.28
N SER A 70 -1.33 1.49 -2.99
CA SER A 70 -1.99 2.10 -1.83
C SER A 70 -2.71 1.02 -1.04
N PHE A 71 -2.60 1.04 0.28
CA PHE A 71 -3.29 0.10 1.16
C PHE A 71 -4.45 0.82 1.83
N LEU A 72 -5.61 0.17 1.83
CA LEU A 72 -6.79 0.59 2.54
C LEU A 72 -7.11 -0.47 3.60
N SER A 73 -7.22 -0.03 4.85
CA SER A 73 -7.69 -0.92 5.93
C SER A 73 -9.18 -1.17 5.77
N LEU A 74 -9.59 -2.43 5.87
CA LEU A 74 -11.00 -2.85 5.91
C LEU A 74 -11.50 -3.03 7.35
N GLU A 75 -10.70 -2.58 8.32
CA GLU A 75 -11.07 -2.54 9.73
C GLU A 75 -12.06 -1.40 10.00
N VAL A 76 -12.84 -1.55 11.06
CA VAL A 76 -13.83 -0.54 11.46
C VAL A 76 -13.09 0.72 11.91
N MET A 77 -13.40 1.85 11.27
CA MET A 77 -12.93 3.16 11.69
C MET A 77 -13.94 3.78 12.67
N THR A 78 -13.47 4.08 13.88
CA THR A 78 -14.21 4.85 14.88
C THR A 78 -13.96 6.34 14.68
N ILE A 79 -15.00 7.06 14.28
CA ILE A 79 -14.98 8.51 14.16
C ILE A 79 -15.60 9.09 15.43
N GLU A 80 -14.77 9.72 16.25
CA GLU A 80 -15.23 10.49 17.41
C GLU A 80 -15.65 11.88 16.95
N ILE A 81 -16.94 12.19 17.12
CA ILE A 81 -17.50 13.49 16.80
C ILE A 81 -17.54 14.27 18.11
N LYS A 82 -16.62 15.23 18.25
CA LYS A 82 -16.61 16.18 19.36
C LYS A 82 -16.89 17.57 18.83
N SER A 83 -17.97 18.18 19.32
CA SER A 83 -18.31 19.55 18.94
C SER A 83 -17.40 20.53 19.68
N THR A 84 -16.37 21.06 19.01
CA THR A 84 -15.48 22.09 19.58
C THR A 84 -16.21 23.41 19.86
N ALA A 85 -17.28 23.68 19.12
CA ALA A 85 -18.12 24.86 19.27
C ALA A 85 -19.59 24.45 19.49
N PRO A 86 -20.40 25.25 20.20
CA PRO A 86 -21.81 24.97 20.41
C PRO A 86 -22.56 24.99 19.08
N ILE A 87 -23.25 23.87 18.77
CA ILE A 87 -24.08 23.76 17.58
C ILE A 87 -25.45 24.35 17.93
N ILE A 88 -25.94 25.26 17.08
CA ILE A 88 -27.24 25.91 17.31
C ILE A 88 -28.36 24.99 16.82
N THR A 89 -29.24 24.61 17.74
CA THR A 89 -30.45 23.85 17.40
C THR A 89 -31.46 24.71 16.64
N LYS A 90 -32.44 24.08 15.98
CA LYS A 90 -33.54 24.77 15.30
C LYS A 90 -34.30 25.77 16.20
N ASN A 91 -34.27 25.55 17.52
CA ASN A 91 -34.93 26.38 18.51
C ASN A 91 -34.02 27.51 19.05
N GLY A 92 -32.82 27.70 18.50
CA GLY A 92 -31.87 28.74 18.90
C GLY A 92 -31.06 28.41 20.17
N VAL A 93 -31.21 27.20 20.74
CA VAL A 93 -30.48 26.79 21.94
C VAL A 93 -29.12 26.21 21.53
N PRO A 94 -27.99 26.71 22.09
CA PRO A 94 -26.66 26.14 21.87
C PRO A 94 -26.53 24.81 22.62
N VAL A 95 -26.11 23.75 21.92
CA VAL A 95 -25.85 22.43 22.52
C VAL A 95 -24.47 21.91 22.11
N PHE A 96 -23.83 21.21 23.04
CA PHE A 96 -22.62 20.42 22.78
C PHE A 96 -23.03 18.99 22.51
N VAL A 97 -22.58 18.43 21.38
CA VAL A 97 -22.87 17.05 21.01
C VAL A 97 -21.56 16.28 20.97
N GLU A 98 -21.56 15.15 21.68
CA GLU A 98 -20.55 14.12 21.60
C GLU A 98 -21.19 12.86 21.03
N GLY A 99 -20.50 12.22 20.09
CA GLY A 99 -20.99 11.00 19.46
C GLY A 99 -19.85 10.13 18.96
N VAL A 100 -20.13 8.84 18.82
CA VAL A 100 -19.22 7.87 18.20
C VAL A 100 -19.93 7.32 16.98
N ALA A 101 -19.31 7.46 15.81
CA ALA A 101 -19.76 6.81 14.58
C ALA A 101 -18.76 5.70 14.23
N GLN A 102 -19.27 4.53 13.86
CA GLN A 102 -18.44 3.43 13.34
C GLN A 102 -18.72 3.28 11.85
N VAL A 103 -17.68 3.35 11.05
CA VAL A 103 -17.77 3.23 9.60
C VAL A 103 -16.89 2.08 9.14
N LYS A 104 -17.43 1.27 8.23
CA LYS A 104 -16.71 0.22 7.51
C LYS A 104 -16.83 0.51 6.01
N VAL A 105 -15.72 0.33 5.30
CA VAL A 105 -15.63 0.51 3.84
C VAL A 105 -16.05 -0.74 3.09
#